data_AF-A0A6V7PU06-F1
#
_entry.id   AF-A0A6V7PU06-F1
#
_cell.length_a   1.000
_cell.length_b   1.000
_cell.length_c   1.000
_cell.angle_alpha   90.00
_cell.angle_beta   90.00
_cell.angle_gamma   90.00
#
_symmetry.space_group_name_H-M   'P 1'
#
loop_
_entity.id
_entity.type
_entity.pdbx_description
1 polymer ?
#
loop_
_entity_poly.entity_id
_entity_poly.type
_entity_poly.pdbx_seq_one_letter_code
_entity_poly.pdbx_strand_id
1 'polypeptide(L)'
;MVRRICVLHLLSLKRVQSFRYVRQEEAALLVDKIRAAAVAASGAVDVSQLVVNLTNDVICRVAFGRKYSAQGGGAAKIQATLAELVALLGTVEIGEFVPWLDGSIG
;
A
#
# COMPACT_ATOMS: atom_id res chain seq x y z
N MET A 1 21.50 7.81 5.02
CA MET A 1 21.25 8.75 3.90
C MET A 1 19.96 8.48 3.13
N VAL A 2 19.63 7.22 2.79
CA VAL A 2 18.44 6.86 1.98
C VAL A 2 17.12 7.42 2.53
N ARG A 3 16.86 7.26 3.84
CA ARG A 3 15.63 7.74 4.49
C ARG A 3 15.32 9.21 4.20
N ARG A 4 16.32 10.09 4.29
CA ARG A 4 16.17 11.53 4.07
C ARG A 4 15.81 11.85 2.62
N ILE A 5 16.45 11.17 1.67
CA ILE A 5 16.16 11.34 0.23
C ILE A 5 14.74 10.87 -0.08
N CYS A 6 14.34 9.71 0.44
CA CYS A 6 12.99 9.18 0.27
C CYS A 6 11.94 10.16 0.79
N VAL A 7 12.06 10.63 2.03
CA VAL A 7 11.08 11.54 2.64
C VAL A 7 11.03 12.89 1.93
N LEU A 8 12.17 13.50 1.60
CA LEU A 8 12.22 14.85 1.04
C LEU A 8 11.91 14.92 -0.46
N HIS A 9 12.19 13.86 -1.22
CA HIS A 9 12.05 13.90 -2.68
C HIS A 9 11.01 12.93 -3.22
N LEU A 10 10.97 11.68 -2.73
CA LEU A 10 10.07 10.65 -3.26
C LEU A 10 8.68 10.69 -2.61
N LEU A 11 8.64 10.85 -1.29
CA LEU A 11 7.44 10.81 -0.44
C LEU A 11 7.07 12.19 0.10
N SER A 12 7.64 13.26 -0.47
CA SER A 12 7.27 14.63 -0.09
C SER A 12 5.78 14.86 -0.33
N LEU A 13 5.15 15.71 0.50
CA LEU A 13 3.74 16.02 0.36
C LEU A 13 3.38 16.49 -1.07
N LYS A 14 4.24 17.32 -1.68
CA LYS A 14 4.09 17.79 -3.06
C LYS A 14 4.06 16.62 -4.06
N ARG A 15 4.97 15.65 -3.91
CA ARG A 15 5.02 14.47 -4.80
C ARG A 15 3.86 13.51 -4.55
N VAL A 16 3.49 13.28 -3.30
CA VAL A 16 2.31 12.47 -2.96
C VAL A 16 1.04 13.10 -3.55
N GLN A 17 0.92 14.43 -3.54
CA GLN A 17 -0.20 15.15 -4.15
C GLN A 17 -0.16 15.10 -5.68
N SER A 18 1.01 15.13 -6.34
CA SER A 18 1.07 15.01 -7.80
C SER A 18 0.52 13.68 -8.34
N PHE A 19 0.51 12.62 -7.51
CA PHE A 19 -0.10 11.33 -7.86
C PHE A 19 -1.59 11.23 -7.51
N ARG A 20 -2.27 12.35 -7.23
CA ARG A 20 -3.71 12.36 -6.93
C ARG A 20 -4.53 11.73 -8.06
N TYR A 21 -4.18 11.98 -9.31
CA TYR A 21 -4.91 11.45 -10.46
C TYR A 21 -4.91 9.91 -10.45
N VAL A 22 -3.76 9.28 -10.18
CA VAL A 22 -3.63 7.82 -10.06
C VAL A 22 -4.58 7.27 -9.00
N ARG A 23 -4.60 7.90 -7.81
CA ARG A 23 -5.50 7.48 -6.73
C ARG A 23 -6.97 7.62 -7.11
N GLN A 24 -7.34 8.69 -7.81
CA GLN A 24 -8.73 8.90 -8.25
C GLN A 24 -9.16 7.86 -9.29
N GLU A 25 -8.30 7.57 -10.27
CA GLU A 25 -8.57 6.54 -11.27
C GLU A 25 -8.71 5.15 -10.64
N GLU A 26 -7.78 4.75 -9.78
CA GLU A 26 -7.85 3.43 -9.13
C GLU A 26 -9.02 3.32 -8.15
N ALA A 27 -9.40 4.43 -7.47
CA ALA A 27 -10.57 4.47 -6.60
C ALA A 27 -11.88 4.33 -7.39
N ALA A 28 -12.00 4.95 -8.56
CA ALA A 28 -13.15 4.77 -9.44
C ALA A 28 -13.30 3.30 -9.86
N LEU A 29 -12.19 2.67 -10.27
CA LEU A 29 -12.17 1.24 -10.62
C LEU A 29 -12.54 0.34 -9.44
N LEU A 30 -12.13 0.71 -8.22
CA LEU A 30 -12.53 -0.02 -7.01
C LEU A 30 -14.04 0.04 -6.79
N VAL A 31 -14.66 1.22 -6.94
CA VAL A 31 -16.11 1.37 -6.81
C VAL A 31 -16.85 0.50 -7.83
N ASP A 32 -16.37 0.44 -9.07
CA ASP A 32 -16.96 -0.42 -10.10
C ASP A 32 -16.84 -1.91 -9.75
N LYS A 33 -15.68 -2.35 -9.24
CA LYS A 33 -15.47 -3.72 -8.75
C LYS A 33 -16.39 -4.06 -7.57
N ILE A 34 -16.56 -3.15 -6.62
CA ILE A 34 -17.46 -3.33 -5.47
C ILE A 34 -18.91 -3.44 -5.96
N ARG A 35 -19.34 -2.58 -6.88
CA ARG A 35 -20.68 -2.63 -7.46
C ARG A 35 -20.94 -3.98 -8.13
N ALA A 36 -20.01 -4.44 -8.96
CA ALA A 36 -20.13 -5.74 -9.63
C ALA A 36 -20.19 -6.90 -8.62
N ALA A 37 -19.32 -6.88 -7.60
CA ALA A 37 -19.31 -7.89 -6.54
C ALA A 37 -20.61 -7.88 -5.72
N ALA A 38 -21.16 -6.70 -5.40
CA ALA A 38 -22.40 -6.57 -4.65
C ALA A 38 -23.61 -7.13 -5.41
N VAL A 39 -23.67 -6.87 -6.73
CA VAL A 39 -24.70 -7.44 -7.61
C VAL A 39 -24.58 -8.97 -7.65
N ALA A 40 -23.36 -9.50 -7.76
CA ALA A 40 -23.14 -10.95 -7.81
C ALA A 40 -23.41 -11.66 -6.47
N ALA A 41 -23.01 -11.06 -5.35
CA ALA A 41 -23.13 -11.67 -4.03
C ALA A 41 -24.55 -11.60 -3.44
N SER A 42 -25.40 -10.68 -3.93
CA SER A 42 -26.74 -10.41 -3.36
C SER A 42 -26.71 -10.20 -1.84
N GLY A 43 -25.63 -9.60 -1.32
CA GLY A 43 -25.34 -9.53 0.10
C GLY A 43 -24.02 -8.82 0.41
N ALA A 44 -23.41 -9.16 1.55
CA ALA A 44 -22.17 -8.53 2.00
C ALA A 44 -20.99 -8.86 1.07
N VAL A 45 -20.17 -7.85 0.78
CA VAL A 45 -18.96 -7.99 -0.04
C VAL A 45 -17.75 -7.84 0.86
N ASP A 46 -16.87 -8.85 0.88
CA ASP A 46 -15.54 -8.71 1.47
C ASP A 46 -14.68 -7.80 0.57
N VAL A 47 -14.34 -6.63 1.09
CA VAL A 47 -13.53 -5.62 0.39
C VAL A 47 -12.04 -5.70 0.73
N SER A 48 -11.63 -6.60 1.63
CA SER A 48 -10.25 -6.70 2.11
C SER A 48 -9.26 -6.89 0.95
N GLN A 49 -9.49 -7.90 0.12
CA GLN A 49 -8.66 -8.17 -1.08
C GLN A 49 -8.73 -7.04 -2.11
N LEU A 50 -9.88 -6.38 -2.23
CA LEU A 50 -10.05 -5.26 -3.16
C LEU A 50 -9.21 -4.04 -2.74
N VAL A 51 -9.10 -3.77 -1.43
CA VAL A 51 -8.28 -2.69 -0.88
C VAL A 51 -6.79 -3.00 -0.97
N VAL A 52 -6.38 -4.25 -0.75
CA VAL A 52 -4.99 -4.70 -0.98
C VAL A 52 -4.59 -4.49 -2.44
N ASN A 53 -5.47 -4.88 -3.37
CA ASN A 53 -5.26 -4.69 -4.81
C ASN A 53 -5.18 -3.21 -5.19
N LEU A 54 -6.06 -2.35 -4.65
CA LEU A 54 -5.99 -0.90 -4.84
C LEU A 54 -4.63 -0.34 -4.43
N THR A 55 -4.17 -0.71 -3.24
CA THR A 55 -2.90 -0.23 -2.69
C THR A 55 -1.73 -0.64 -3.58
N ASN A 56 -1.72 -1.90 -4.03
CA ASN A 56 -0.70 -2.40 -4.95
C ASN A 56 -0.73 -1.64 -6.30
N ASP A 57 -1.90 -1.49 -6.90
CA ASP A 57 -2.03 -0.83 -8.21
C ASP A 57 -1.59 0.64 -8.15
N VAL A 58 -1.93 1.36 -7.08
CA VAL A 58 -1.46 2.73 -6.86
C VAL A 58 0.06 2.76 -6.70
N ILE A 59 0.63 1.92 -5.84
CA ILE A 59 2.09 1.90 -5.59
C ILE A 59 2.83 1.52 -6.88
N CYS A 60 2.37 0.52 -7.61
CA CYS A 60 3.02 0.07 -8.85
C CYS A 60 2.95 1.12 -9.95
N ARG A 61 1.82 1.81 -10.11
CA ARG A 61 1.72 2.91 -11.08
C ARG A 61 2.63 4.06 -10.69
N VAL A 62 2.76 4.37 -9.41
CA VAL A 62 3.62 5.45 -8.92
C VAL A 62 5.11 5.10 -9.04
N ALA A 63 5.50 3.87 -8.67
CA ALA A 63 6.90 3.45 -8.62
C ALA A 63 7.42 2.93 -9.96
N PHE A 64 6.58 2.24 -10.74
CA PHE A 64 6.98 1.52 -11.96
C PHE A 64 6.24 1.98 -13.22
N GLY A 65 5.29 2.92 -13.12
CA GLY A 65 4.54 3.45 -14.26
C GLY A 65 3.49 2.48 -14.84
N ARG A 66 3.28 1.30 -14.26
CA ARG A 66 2.34 0.29 -14.77
C ARG A 66 1.71 -0.54 -13.64
N LYS A 67 0.57 -1.18 -13.94
CA LYS A 67 -0.11 -2.12 -13.04
C LYS A 67 0.38 -3.55 -13.24
N TYR A 68 0.28 -4.37 -12.20
CA TYR A 68 0.58 -5.79 -12.28
C TYR A 68 -0.61 -6.68 -11.90
N SER A 69 -1.68 -6.15 -11.30
CA SER A 69 -2.84 -6.94 -10.82
C SER A 69 -3.57 -7.76 -11.90
N ALA A 70 -3.34 -7.49 -13.19
CA ALA A 70 -3.95 -8.19 -14.32
C ALA A 70 -3.00 -9.12 -15.09
N GLN A 71 -1.67 -9.12 -14.82
CA GLN A 71 -0.68 -9.73 -15.70
C GLN A 71 0.22 -10.74 -14.96
N GLY A 72 -0.29 -11.94 -14.69
CA GLY A 72 0.49 -13.12 -14.29
C GLY A 72 1.37 -12.99 -13.04
N GLY A 73 2.28 -13.95 -12.83
CA GLY A 73 3.02 -14.19 -11.58
C GLY A 73 3.82 -13.02 -10.97
N GLY A 74 4.01 -11.91 -11.70
CA GLY A 74 4.61 -10.69 -11.17
C GLY A 74 3.72 -9.98 -10.13
N ALA A 75 2.40 -10.06 -10.27
CA ALA A 75 1.43 -9.43 -9.36
C ALA A 75 1.53 -10.00 -7.94
N ALA A 76 1.55 -11.33 -7.85
CA ALA A 76 1.60 -12.06 -6.58
C ALA A 76 2.89 -11.77 -5.82
N LYS A 77 4.03 -11.70 -6.53
CA LYS A 77 5.32 -11.38 -5.91
C LYS A 77 5.33 -9.97 -5.34
N ILE A 78 4.81 -8.99 -6.07
CA ILE A 78 4.73 -7.61 -5.59
C ILE A 78 3.77 -7.50 -4.39
N GLN A 79 2.61 -8.16 -4.45
CA GLN A 79 1.68 -8.20 -3.31
C GLN A 79 2.32 -8.76 -2.05
N ALA A 80 3.04 -9.89 -2.17
CA ALA A 80 3.76 -10.48 -1.04
C ALA A 80 4.79 -9.49 -0.45
N THR A 81 5.61 -8.86 -1.30
CA THR A 81 6.60 -7.88 -0.84
C THR A 81 5.99 -6.63 -0.22
N LEU A 82 4.82 -6.18 -0.72
CA LEU A 82 4.11 -5.03 -0.16
C LEU A 82 3.46 -5.37 1.18
N ALA A 83 2.89 -6.57 1.32
CA ALA A 83 2.33 -7.03 2.58
C ALA A 83 3.43 -7.14 3.66
N GLU A 84 4.59 -7.67 3.30
CA GLU A 84 5.77 -7.70 4.18
C GLU A 84 6.25 -6.29 4.55
N LEU A 85 6.34 -5.38 3.58
CA LEU A 85 6.68 -3.98 3.84
C LEU A 85 5.70 -3.31 4.81
N VAL A 86 4.39 -3.52 4.64
CA VAL A 86 3.37 -2.97 5.54
C VAL A 86 3.47 -3.57 6.94
N ALA A 87 3.74 -4.88 7.05
CA ALA A 87 3.98 -5.52 8.33
C ALA A 87 5.19 -4.91 9.05
N LEU A 88 6.32 -4.73 8.34
CA LEU A 88 7.54 -4.11 8.87
C LEU A 88 7.36 -2.62 9.22
N LEU A 89 6.58 -1.87 8.44
CA LEU A 89 6.26 -0.46 8.75
C LEU A 89 5.25 -0.33 9.90
N GLY A 90 4.41 -1.34 10.10
CA GLY A 90 3.43 -1.42 11.19
C GLY A 90 4.04 -1.90 12.51
N THR A 91 5.18 -2.60 12.46
CA THR A 91 5.98 -2.89 13.65
C THR A 91 6.75 -1.63 14.05
N VAL A 92 6.33 -0.99 15.14
CA VAL A 92 7.15 0.00 15.82
C VAL A 92 8.08 -0.78 16.75
N GLU A 93 9.39 -0.75 16.51
CA GLU A 93 10.33 -1.18 17.55
C GLU A 93 10.23 -0.19 18.71
N ILE A 94 9.57 -0.62 19.80
CA ILE A 94 9.38 0.18 21.01
C ILE A 94 10.72 0.68 21.57
N GLY A 95 11.82 -0.04 21.33
CA GLY A 95 13.18 0.38 21.68
C GLY A 95 13.65 1.67 20.99
N GLU A 96 13.13 2.01 19.80
CA GLU A 96 13.42 3.30 19.15
C GLU A 96 12.61 4.47 19.74
N PHE A 97 11.44 4.20 20.30
CA PHE A 97 10.59 5.21 20.96
C PHE A 97 10.95 5.39 22.43
N VAL A 98 11.50 4.35 23.06
CA VAL A 98 11.70 4.25 24.49
C VAL A 98 13.10 3.69 24.80
N PRO A 99 14.17 4.48 24.60
CA PRO A 99 15.55 4.00 24.83
C PRO A 99 15.83 3.56 26.27
N TRP A 100 15.01 3.99 27.24
CA TRP A 100 15.20 3.68 28.66
C TRP A 100 14.72 2.28 29.07
N LEU A 101 14.10 1.50 28.17
CA LEU A 101 13.73 0.11 28.41
C LEU A 101 14.87 -0.88 28.11
N ASP A 102 15.95 -0.45 27.46
CA ASP A 102 17.12 -1.30 27.14
C ASP A 102 18.08 -1.49 28.34
N GLY A 103 17.73 -0.95 29.51
CA GLY A 103 18.60 -0.88 30.69
C GLY A 103 18.05 -1.53 31.97
N SER A 104 17.07 -2.43 31.91
CA SER A 104 16.56 -3.10 33.12
C SER A 104 16.28 -4.59 32.90
N ILE A 105 17.35 -5.32 32.64
CA ILE A 105 17.51 -6.71 33.06
C ILE A 105 18.93 -6.84 33.62
N GLY A 106 19.05 -6.41 34.88
CA GLY A 106 20.06 -6.88 35.82
C GLY A 106 19.33 -7.66 36.90
#